data_AF-A0A2S9FKZ7-F1
#
_entry.id   AF-A0A2S9FKZ7-F1
#
_cell.length_a   1.000
_cell.length_b   1.000
_cell.length_c   1.000
_cell.angle_alpha   90.00
_cell.angle_beta   90.00
_cell.angle_gamma   90.00
#
_symmetry.space_group_name_H-M   'P 1'
#
loop_
_entity.id
_entity.type
_entity.pdbx_description
1 polymer ?
#
loop_
_entity_poly.entity_id
_entity_poly.type
_entity_poly.pdbx_seq_one_letter_code
_entity_poly.pdbx_strand_id
1 'polypeptide(L)'
;FLSQPCMPDIPGITEFDGRILHTSAWDDSYDPSGDRVGIIGTGATAVQLIPELAKKTADLTVYQRTPIWVIPKIDFRFSERAKRLFARVPKTQRMIRTITDTIYEVAVSVGVVHWRLSRGRYNVAAGDVAKIMRFVTIRDKELRAKLTPDYDFGCKRPTFSNSYYR
;
A
#
# COMPACT_ATOMS: atom_id res chain seq x y z
N PHE A 1 6.23 -9.73 16.02
CA PHE A 1 7.08 -9.48 14.84
C PHE A 1 6.73 -8.21 14.06
N LEU A 2 5.50 -7.68 14.08
CA LEU A 2 5.14 -6.38 13.45
C LEU A 2 4.74 -5.29 14.48
N SER A 3 5.12 -5.47 15.74
CA SER A 3 4.74 -4.58 16.86
C SER A 3 5.86 -3.67 17.33
N GLN A 4 7.10 -3.94 16.93
CA GLN A 4 8.27 -3.13 17.29
C GLN A 4 8.75 -2.34 16.07
N PRO A 5 8.97 -1.02 16.20
CA PRO A 5 9.61 -0.21 15.18
C PRO A 5 10.97 -0.81 14.78
N CYS A 6 11.27 -0.85 13.48
CA CYS A 6 12.58 -1.23 12.98
C CYS A 6 13.22 0.02 12.39
N MET A 7 14.09 0.67 13.17
CA MET A 7 14.84 1.83 12.70
C MET A 7 15.86 1.38 11.65
N PRO A 8 16.03 2.16 10.56
CA PRO A 8 17.03 1.84 9.57
C PRO A 8 18.43 2.06 10.15
N ASP A 9 19.35 1.16 9.81
CA ASP A 9 20.77 1.28 10.17
C ASP A 9 21.45 2.28 9.22
N ILE A 10 21.30 3.57 9.54
CA ILE A 10 21.87 4.70 8.81
C ILE A 10 22.70 5.53 9.80
N PRO A 11 24.04 5.62 9.62
CA PRO A 11 24.89 6.43 10.48
C PRO A 11 24.42 7.89 10.55
N GLY A 12 24.36 8.45 11.76
CA GLY A 12 23.93 9.84 12.00
C GLY A 12 22.43 10.09 11.85
N ILE A 13 21.58 9.08 11.64
CA ILE A 13 20.14 9.31 11.44
C ILE A 13 19.48 10.05 12.61
N THR A 14 19.93 9.82 13.84
CA THR A 14 19.43 10.49 15.05
C THR A 14 20.00 11.88 15.28
N GLU A 15 20.98 12.30 14.47
CA GLU A 15 21.63 13.62 14.55
C GLU A 15 20.96 14.63 13.61
N PHE A 16 19.89 14.24 12.91
CA PHE A 16 19.15 15.15 12.06
C PHE A 16 18.52 16.27 12.90
N ASP A 17 18.90 17.52 12.62
CA ASP A 17 18.38 18.72 13.31
C ASP A 17 16.87 18.92 13.15
N GLY A 18 16.28 18.31 12.11
CA GLY A 18 14.85 18.34 11.87
C GLY A 18 14.08 17.28 12.64
N ARG A 19 12.78 17.22 12.40
CA ARG A 19 11.90 16.24 13.06
C ARG A 19 12.07 14.86 12.44
N ILE A 20 12.32 13.85 13.29
CA ILE A 20 12.33 12.43 12.91
C ILE A 20 11.05 11.78 13.43
N LEU A 21 10.31 11.12 12.55
CA LEU A 21 9.11 10.35 12.91
C LEU A 21 9.20 8.94 12.37
N HIS A 22 8.92 7.94 13.21
CA HIS A 22 8.70 6.57 12.77
C HIS A 22 7.20 6.33 12.63
N THR A 23 6.76 5.75 11.51
CA THR A 23 5.33 5.61 11.19
C THR A 23 4.50 4.81 12.20
N SER A 24 5.13 3.93 12.99
CA SER A 24 4.46 3.21 14.09
C SER A 24 4.42 3.97 15.42
N ALA A 25 5.15 5.07 15.54
CA ALA A 25 5.19 5.96 16.71
C ALA A 25 4.88 7.39 16.23
N TRP A 26 3.75 7.52 15.54
CA TRP A 26 3.33 8.76 14.91
C TRP A 26 2.98 9.82 15.95
N ASP A 27 3.31 11.08 15.65
CA ASP A 27 2.90 12.25 16.43
C ASP A 27 1.65 12.88 15.79
N ASP A 28 0.49 12.69 16.39
CA ASP A 28 -0.79 13.23 15.89
C ASP A 28 -0.86 14.76 15.91
N SER A 29 0.05 15.43 16.63
CA SER A 29 0.13 16.90 16.64
C SER A 29 0.95 17.48 15.49
N TYR A 30 1.64 16.63 14.72
CA TYR A 30 2.48 17.07 13.61
C TYR A 30 1.65 17.48 12.39
N ASP A 31 1.83 18.73 11.93
CA ASP A 31 1.33 19.20 10.65
C ASP A 31 2.49 19.33 9.64
N PRO A 32 2.52 18.52 8.56
CA PRO A 32 3.58 18.57 7.55
C PRO A 32 3.43 19.72 6.55
N SER A 33 2.46 20.61 6.73
CA SER A 33 2.15 21.68 5.79
C SER A 33 3.32 22.66 5.63
N GLY A 34 3.84 22.80 4.41
CA GLY A 34 4.98 23.67 4.12
C GLY A 34 6.36 23.06 4.38
N ASP A 35 6.43 21.88 4.99
CA ASP A 35 7.70 21.19 5.25
C ASP A 35 8.27 20.55 3.98
N ARG A 36 9.61 20.43 3.96
CA ARG A 36 10.32 19.54 3.02
C ARG A 36 10.56 18.22 3.72
N VAL A 37 9.92 17.16 3.24
CA VAL A 37 9.87 15.86 3.94
C VAL A 37 10.62 14.80 3.16
N GLY A 38 11.43 14.01 3.86
CA GLY A 38 12.04 12.79 3.35
C GLY A 38 11.35 11.55 3.91
N ILE A 39 10.98 10.60 3.06
CA ILE A 39 10.48 9.28 3.47
C ILE A 39 11.49 8.20 3.12
N ILE A 40 11.87 7.41 4.11
CA ILE A 40 12.76 6.26 3.93
C ILE A 40 11.94 4.98 3.93
N GLY A 41 11.91 4.29 2.78
CA GLY A 41 11.20 3.03 2.58
C GLY A 41 9.87 3.17 1.86
N THR A 42 9.53 2.16 1.07
CA THR A 42 8.35 2.11 0.18
C THR A 42 7.48 0.88 0.45
N GLY A 43 7.44 0.42 1.70
CA GLY A 43 6.58 -0.68 2.12
C GLY A 43 5.10 -0.31 2.15
N ALA A 44 4.26 -1.22 2.64
CA ALA A 44 2.80 -1.04 2.66
C ALA A 44 2.36 0.25 3.41
N THR A 45 3.08 0.63 4.46
CA THR A 45 2.83 1.88 5.20
C THR A 45 3.10 3.12 4.37
N ALA A 46 4.24 3.16 3.67
CA ALA A 46 4.61 4.28 2.82
C ALA A 46 3.66 4.46 1.64
N VAL A 47 3.18 3.37 1.04
CA VAL A 47 2.19 3.40 -0.05
C VAL A 47 0.87 4.09 0.38
N GLN A 48 0.53 4.04 1.67
CA GLN A 48 -0.64 4.71 2.24
C GLN A 48 -0.32 6.16 2.63
N LEU A 49 0.89 6.41 3.16
CA LEU A 49 1.27 7.71 3.71
C LEU A 49 1.71 8.73 2.64
N ILE A 50 2.49 8.30 1.64
CA ILE A 50 3.03 9.16 0.58
C ILE A 50 1.95 10.02 -0.09
N PRO A 51 0.80 9.46 -0.54
CA PRO A 51 -0.24 10.27 -1.17
C PRO A 51 -0.86 11.32 -0.26
N GLU A 52 -0.91 11.08 1.06
CA GLU A 52 -1.47 12.04 2.01
C GLU A 52 -0.46 13.13 2.37
N LEU A 53 0.83 12.80 2.47
CA LEU A 53 1.89 13.77 2.67
C LEU A 53 2.08 14.67 1.44
N ALA A 54 2.09 14.10 0.24
CA ALA A 54 2.27 14.83 -1.02
C ALA A 54 1.23 15.95 -1.24
N LYS A 55 0.05 15.86 -0.61
CA LYS A 55 -0.99 16.90 -0.68
C LYS A 55 -0.71 18.12 0.22
N LYS A 56 0.17 17.98 1.21
CA LYS A 56 0.38 18.98 2.27
C LYS A 56 1.80 19.56 2.30
N THR A 57 2.81 18.72 2.07
CA THR A 57 4.22 19.11 2.13
C THR A 57 4.60 20.07 1.01
N ALA A 58 5.56 20.96 1.24
CA ALA A 58 6.13 21.79 0.18
C ALA A 58 6.98 20.98 -0.81
N ASP A 59 7.70 19.98 -0.30
CA ASP A 59 8.46 19.02 -1.10
C ASP A 59 8.44 17.64 -0.42
N LEU A 60 8.35 16.58 -1.22
CA LEU A 60 8.39 15.21 -0.73
C LEU A 60 9.41 14.40 -1.52
N THR A 61 10.50 14.02 -0.85
CA THR A 61 11.53 13.13 -1.40
C THR A 61 11.35 11.71 -0.87
N VAL A 62 11.23 10.73 -1.77
CA VAL A 62 11.02 9.31 -1.41
C VAL A 62 12.30 8.52 -1.68
N TYR A 63 12.93 8.02 -0.61
CA TYR A 63 14.09 7.14 -0.66
C TYR A 63 13.64 5.67 -0.76
N GLN A 64 13.67 5.14 -1.97
CA GLN A 64 13.30 3.76 -2.27
C GLN A 64 14.53 2.87 -2.42
N ARG A 65 14.61 1.80 -1.61
CA ARG A 65 15.60 0.73 -1.81
C ARG A 65 15.12 -0.32 -2.81
N THR A 66 13.92 -0.86 -2.61
CA THR A 66 13.34 -1.88 -3.48
C THR A 66 11.88 -1.50 -3.79
N PRO A 67 11.48 -1.40 -5.06
CA PRO A 67 10.10 -1.10 -5.41
C PRO A 67 9.13 -2.20 -4.97
N ILE A 68 7.88 -1.80 -4.68
CA ILE A 68 6.82 -2.70 -4.23
C ILE A 68 5.80 -2.95 -5.34
N TRP A 69 5.27 -4.18 -5.41
CA TRP A 69 4.10 -4.46 -6.23
C TRP A 69 2.88 -3.73 -5.66
N VAL A 70 2.31 -2.82 -6.45
CA VAL A 70 1.07 -2.11 -6.12
C VAL A 70 -0.01 -2.50 -7.12
N ILE A 71 -1.15 -2.94 -6.60
CA ILE A 71 -2.34 -3.28 -7.38
C ILE A 71 -3.50 -2.31 -7.05
N PRO A 72 -4.46 -2.14 -7.97
CA PRO A 72 -5.62 -1.30 -7.71
C PRO A 72 -6.38 -1.75 -6.46
N LYS A 73 -6.73 -0.78 -5.60
CA LYS A 73 -7.56 -1.02 -4.43
C LYS A 73 -9.03 -0.96 -4.82
N ILE A 74 -9.74 -2.05 -4.65
CA ILE A 74 -11.20 -2.04 -4.75
C ILE A 74 -11.73 -1.42 -3.46
N ASP A 75 -12.20 -0.18 -3.55
CA ASP A 75 -12.70 0.59 -2.41
C ASP A 75 -14.17 0.97 -2.63
N PHE A 76 -15.03 0.63 -1.68
CA PHE A 76 -16.47 0.91 -1.74
C PHE A 76 -16.88 1.75 -0.55
N ARG A 77 -17.47 2.92 -0.82
CA ARG A 77 -18.10 3.73 0.23
C ARG A 77 -19.52 3.23 0.46
N PHE A 78 -19.80 2.74 1.67
CA PHE A 78 -21.16 2.42 2.06
C PHE A 78 -21.97 3.70 2.31
N SER A 79 -23.13 3.81 1.67
CA SER A 79 -24.05 4.93 1.89
C SER A 79 -24.67 4.90 3.30
N GLU A 80 -25.16 6.03 3.78
CA GLU A 80 -25.87 6.11 5.07
C GLU A 80 -27.13 5.23 5.13
N ARG A 81 -27.74 4.94 3.97
CA ARG A 81 -28.85 3.99 3.89
C ARG A 81 -28.37 2.55 4.13
N ALA A 82 -27.25 2.16 3.50
CA ALA A 82 -26.64 0.86 3.72
C ALA A 82 -26.19 0.66 5.17
N LYS A 83 -25.54 1.68 5.77
CA LYS A 83 -25.14 1.65 7.19
C LYS A 83 -26.33 1.46 8.12
N ARG A 84 -27.43 2.20 7.89
CA ARG A 84 -28.68 2.03 8.67
C ARG A 84 -29.31 0.64 8.49
N LEU A 85 -29.26 0.09 7.29
CA LEU A 85 -29.71 -1.28 7.04
C LEU A 85 -28.86 -2.29 7.82
N PHE A 86 -27.53 -2.13 7.84
CA PHE A 86 -26.63 -3.00 8.60
C PHE A 86 -26.91 -2.95 10.10
N ALA A 87 -27.16 -1.76 10.64
CA ALA A 87 -27.50 -1.57 12.05
C ALA A 87 -28.84 -2.22 12.43
N ARG A 88 -29.85 -2.17 11.53
CA ARG A 88 -31.18 -2.73 11.80
C ARG A 88 -31.28 -4.23 11.52
N VAL A 89 -30.53 -4.73 10.55
CA VAL A 89 -30.60 -6.12 10.09
C VAL A 89 -29.19 -6.73 10.10
N PRO A 90 -28.69 -7.22 11.24
CA PRO A 90 -27.30 -7.73 11.36
C PRO A 90 -26.93 -8.84 10.36
N LYS A 91 -27.91 -9.55 9.78
CA LYS A 91 -27.69 -10.55 8.73
C LYS A 91 -27.08 -9.94 7.46
N THR A 92 -27.37 -8.69 7.11
CA THR A 92 -26.81 -8.06 5.91
C THR A 92 -25.30 -7.81 6.07
N GLN A 93 -24.84 -7.44 7.25
CA GLN A 93 -23.41 -7.30 7.54
C GLN A 93 -22.71 -8.66 7.52
N ARG A 94 -23.35 -9.71 8.07
CA ARG A 94 -22.83 -11.08 7.98
C ARG A 94 -22.71 -11.57 6.54
N MET A 95 -23.70 -11.29 5.69
CA MET A 95 -23.66 -11.65 4.27
C MET A 95 -22.48 -10.99 3.57
N ILE A 96 -22.30 -9.68 3.73
CA ILE A 96 -21.16 -8.97 3.14
C ILE A 96 -19.84 -9.54 3.66
N ARG A 97 -19.75 -9.78 4.97
CA ARG A 97 -18.57 -10.39 5.57
C ARG A 97 -18.28 -11.76 4.96
N THR A 98 -19.26 -12.64 4.83
CA THR A 98 -19.08 -13.95 4.20
C THR A 98 -18.57 -13.81 2.77
N ILE A 99 -19.15 -12.90 1.98
CA ILE A 99 -18.69 -12.65 0.61
C ILE A 99 -17.23 -12.18 0.60
N THR A 100 -16.87 -11.19 1.42
CA THR A 100 -15.50 -10.65 1.47
C THR A 100 -14.51 -11.68 2.00
N ASP A 101 -14.89 -12.45 3.01
CA ASP A 101 -14.06 -13.49 3.62
C ASP A 101 -13.81 -14.61 2.60
N THR A 102 -14.85 -15.06 1.87
CA THR A 102 -14.70 -16.06 0.80
C THR A 102 -13.82 -15.55 -0.34
N ILE A 103 -13.99 -14.31 -0.80
CA ILE A 103 -13.13 -13.72 -1.84
C ILE A 103 -11.68 -13.69 -1.37
N TYR A 104 -11.44 -13.24 -0.13
CA TYR A 104 -10.11 -13.18 0.45
C TYR A 104 -9.48 -14.57 0.61
N GLU A 105 -10.24 -15.55 1.11
CA GLU A 105 -9.79 -16.91 1.32
C GLU A 105 -9.44 -17.60 -0.01
N VAL A 106 -10.27 -17.43 -1.05
CA VAL A 106 -9.96 -17.92 -2.40
C VAL A 106 -8.71 -17.24 -2.94
N ALA A 107 -8.57 -15.92 -2.80
CA ALA A 107 -7.41 -15.19 -3.27
C ALA A 107 -6.10 -15.64 -2.58
N VAL A 108 -6.13 -15.86 -1.26
CA VAL A 108 -4.98 -16.34 -0.48
C VAL A 108 -4.69 -17.81 -0.78
N SER A 109 -5.72 -18.65 -0.86
CA SER A 109 -5.56 -20.07 -1.16
C SER A 109 -4.97 -20.26 -2.56
N VAL A 110 -5.48 -19.58 -3.57
CA VAL A 110 -5.01 -19.72 -4.96
C VAL A 110 -3.70 -18.94 -5.20
N GLY A 111 -3.51 -17.78 -4.57
CA GLY A 111 -2.34 -16.93 -4.82
C GLY A 111 -1.12 -17.24 -3.96
N VAL A 112 -1.31 -17.81 -2.77
CA VAL A 112 -0.23 -18.01 -1.78
C VAL A 112 -0.07 -19.49 -1.42
N VAL A 113 -1.10 -20.12 -0.85
CA VAL A 113 -0.97 -21.49 -0.27
C VAL A 113 -0.84 -22.54 -1.37
N HIS A 114 -1.75 -22.50 -2.35
CA HIS A 114 -1.85 -23.41 -3.48
C HIS A 114 -1.48 -22.71 -4.79
N TRP A 115 -0.49 -21.82 -4.78
CA TRP A 115 -0.06 -21.06 -5.97
C TRP A 115 0.31 -21.95 -7.17
N ARG A 116 0.74 -23.19 -6.90
CA ARG A 116 1.04 -24.21 -7.91
C ARG A 116 -0.21 -24.78 -8.59
N LEU A 117 -1.39 -24.74 -7.95
CA LEU A 117 -2.64 -25.25 -8.50
C LEU A 117 -3.01 -24.53 -9.81
N SER A 118 -2.84 -23.21 -9.83
CA SER A 118 -3.03 -22.40 -11.04
C SER A 118 -1.78 -22.31 -11.93
N ARG A 119 -0.76 -23.14 -11.68
CA ARG A 119 0.58 -23.05 -12.31
C ARG A 119 1.16 -21.62 -12.26
N GLY A 120 0.90 -20.88 -11.18
CA GLY A 120 1.32 -19.48 -11.02
C GLY A 120 0.55 -18.46 -11.89
N ARG A 121 -0.39 -18.86 -12.75
CA ARG A 121 -1.11 -17.94 -13.66
C ARG A 121 -1.89 -16.86 -12.92
N TYR A 122 -2.42 -17.16 -11.74
CA TYR A 122 -3.11 -16.17 -10.90
C TYR A 122 -2.18 -15.02 -10.50
N ASN A 123 -0.96 -15.34 -10.05
CA ASN A 123 0.03 -14.34 -9.67
C ASN A 123 0.58 -13.58 -10.88
N VAL A 124 0.73 -14.24 -12.03
CA VAL A 124 1.10 -13.58 -13.29
C VAL A 124 0.04 -12.55 -13.68
N ALA A 125 -1.24 -12.95 -13.69
CA ALA A 125 -2.35 -12.05 -14.02
C ALA A 125 -2.44 -10.86 -13.05
N ALA A 126 -2.28 -11.09 -11.75
CA ALA A 126 -2.23 -10.01 -10.75
C ALA A 126 -1.02 -9.08 -10.96
N GLY A 127 0.14 -9.64 -11.32
CA GLY A 127 1.32 -8.89 -11.72
C GLY A 127 1.10 -8.06 -12.98
N ASP A 128 0.39 -8.59 -13.97
CA ASP A 128 0.06 -7.88 -15.20
C ASP A 128 -0.89 -6.70 -14.94
N VAL A 129 -1.89 -6.88 -14.08
CA VAL A 129 -2.74 -5.77 -13.61
C VAL A 129 -1.90 -4.67 -12.95
N ALA A 130 -0.93 -5.03 -12.09
CA ALA A 130 -0.02 -4.07 -11.49
C ALA A 130 0.87 -3.35 -12.51
N LYS A 131 1.39 -4.07 -13.52
CA LYS A 131 2.17 -3.51 -14.62
C LYS A 131 1.35 -2.51 -15.43
N ILE A 132 0.12 -2.88 -15.79
CA ILE A 132 -0.81 -2.02 -16.55
C ILE A 132 -1.13 -0.75 -15.76
N MET A 133 -1.51 -0.88 -14.48
CA MET A 133 -1.78 0.26 -13.61
C MET A 133 -0.58 1.22 -13.54
N ARG A 134 0.62 0.70 -13.31
CA ARG A 134 1.85 1.49 -13.27
C ARG A 134 2.13 2.16 -14.61
N PHE A 135 1.97 1.42 -15.71
CA PHE A 135 2.19 1.94 -17.06
C PHE A 135 1.23 3.08 -17.42
N VAL A 136 -0.06 2.95 -17.07
CA VAL A 136 -1.09 3.95 -17.35
C VAL A 136 -0.91 5.20 -16.48
N THR A 137 -0.45 5.04 -15.23
CA THR A 137 -0.34 6.16 -14.30
C THR A 137 0.96 6.95 -14.48
N ILE A 138 2.09 6.27 -14.74
CA ILE A 138 3.41 6.91 -14.80
C ILE A 138 3.84 7.13 -16.24
N ARG A 139 3.82 8.39 -16.69
CA ARG A 139 4.22 8.78 -18.05
C ARG A 139 5.73 8.74 -18.25
N ASP A 140 6.49 9.20 -17.24
CA ASP A 140 7.94 9.21 -17.26
C ASP A 140 8.51 7.78 -17.34
N LYS A 141 9.39 7.55 -18.33
CA LYS A 141 9.99 6.23 -18.58
C LYS A 141 11.04 5.86 -17.54
N GLU A 142 11.86 6.82 -17.11
CA GLU A 142 12.92 6.59 -16.14
C GLU A 142 12.32 6.34 -14.76
N LEU A 143 11.33 7.14 -14.34
CA LEU A 143 10.64 6.94 -13.07
C LEU A 143 9.91 5.60 -13.02
N ARG A 144 9.23 5.23 -14.12
CA ARG A 144 8.56 3.92 -14.21
C ARG A 144 9.54 2.75 -14.14
N ALA A 145 10.73 2.88 -14.71
CA ALA A 145 11.78 1.87 -14.57
C ALA A 145 12.23 1.76 -13.11
N LYS A 146 12.51 2.89 -12.43
CA LYS A 146 12.87 2.93 -11.01
C LYS A 146 11.78 2.35 -10.09
N LEU A 147 10.50 2.48 -10.46
CA LEU A 147 9.36 1.95 -9.70
C LEU A 147 8.93 0.54 -10.12
N THR A 148 9.68 -0.13 -10.98
CA THR A 148 9.38 -1.51 -11.40
C THR A 148 10.13 -2.52 -10.52
N PRO A 149 9.41 -3.40 -9.78
CA PRO A 149 10.01 -4.52 -9.06
C PRO A 149 10.85 -5.44 -9.95
N ASP A 150 11.99 -5.87 -9.44
CA ASP A 150 12.92 -6.85 -10.04
C ASP A 150 12.69 -8.29 -9.55
N TYR A 151 11.62 -8.51 -8.77
CA TYR A 151 11.23 -9.81 -8.24
C TYR A 151 9.78 -10.16 -8.63
N ASP A 152 9.48 -11.45 -8.64
CA ASP A 152 8.18 -11.95 -9.04
C ASP A 152 7.04 -11.53 -8.11
N PHE A 153 5.85 -11.38 -8.69
CA PHE A 153 4.65 -11.08 -7.95
C PHE A 153 4.35 -12.20 -6.94
N GLY A 154 4.22 -11.84 -5.66
CA GLY A 154 3.96 -12.79 -4.57
C GLY A 154 5.19 -13.17 -3.74
N CYS A 155 6.43 -12.90 -4.20
CA CYS A 155 7.64 -13.11 -3.37
C CYS A 155 7.69 -12.17 -2.15
N LYS A 156 7.08 -10.98 -2.29
CA LYS A 156 6.74 -10.09 -1.17
C LYS A 156 5.25 -9.82 -1.20
N ARG A 157 4.66 -9.54 -0.05
CA ARG A 157 3.23 -9.19 0.05
C ARG A 157 2.94 -7.93 -0.79
N PRO A 158 2.14 -8.02 -1.86
CA PRO A 158 1.74 -6.85 -2.66
C PRO A 158 0.88 -5.90 -1.83
N THR A 159 0.86 -4.63 -2.22
CA THR A 159 0.05 -3.59 -1.58
C THR A 159 -1.04 -3.09 -2.51
N PHE A 160 -2.12 -2.57 -1.93
CA PHE A 160 -3.25 -2.00 -2.67
C PHE A 160 -3.24 -0.49 -2.55
N SER A 161 -3.30 0.23 -3.67
CA SER A 161 -3.49 1.69 -3.68
C SER A 161 -4.05 2.15 -5.01
N ASN A 162 -4.80 3.26 -5.00
CA ASN A 162 -5.31 3.93 -6.21
C ASN A 162 -4.60 5.27 -6.47
N SER A 163 -3.86 5.78 -5.48
CA SER A 163 -3.26 7.12 -5.51
C SER A 163 -1.74 7.12 -5.47
N TYR A 164 -1.10 6.01 -5.11
CA TYR A 164 0.36 5.96 -4.89
C TYR A 164 1.23 6.42 -6.08
N TYR A 165 0.80 6.15 -7.31
CA TYR A 165 1.55 6.51 -8.52
C TYR A 165 1.11 7.84 -9.15
N ARG A 166 0.10 8.52 -8.58
CA ARG A 166 -0.39 9.81 -9.07
C ARG A 166 0.35 10.94 -8.39
#